data_AF-A0A6G1G329-F1
#
_entry.id   AF-A0A6G1G329-F1
#
_cell.length_a   1.000
_cell.length_b   1.000
_cell.length_c   1.000
_cell.angle_alpha   90.00
_cell.angle_beta   90.00
_cell.angle_gamma   90.00
#
_symmetry.space_group_name_H-M   'P 1'
#
loop_
_entity.id
_entity.type
_entity.pdbx_description
1 polymer ?
#
loop_
_entity_poly.entity_id
_entity_poly.type
_entity_poly.pdbx_seq_one_letter_code
_entity_poly.pdbx_strand_id
1 'polypeptide(L)'
;MEVTHPYIESLHSLYSISRSKALQISSPVFTELELLSKSVDPLVLRAGAFGIAALVGVSWVFIARWLRARQLQRFQKEDAQFEGDIYQKMNYKNAHPILKRVFFQEFPFSAGFGTQWALVKSYAVPAGTKLLVKTGLLACPATAGKRAEDTGAIIGELIANGLDSDRALKANAKMNWLHQRYGTKITNGDTIHTMGLFVLEPIRFIEEKEWRPLSYVEKVAIFVYWRELVHRMGAHDVPETIEGLQEWMDEWEPKNMFYDESNKQCVDATWALFLRAIPGASLGMHSFFKKFTATFIQPHVRPMLGMPDPPKWIEAATDGVFAIRRFLTRNFLLVRTHDIIAEVMEEKNGRIYRKKFLFEPWYVPETMLTKILSYLPFASKNLPGPQFKSNGFSPEELGPLEFEEKSREPALKQAEELRKYAMTGGSQAHGCPFGKPLKDQSPWYRPPPGAEPVAA
;
A
#
# COMPACT_ATOMS: atom_id res chain seq x y z
N MET A 1 -8.92 -22.59 15.85
CA MET A 1 -9.58 -23.00 14.60
C MET A 1 -8.70 -22.55 13.45
N GLU A 2 -7.99 -23.51 12.88
CA GLU A 2 -7.08 -23.34 11.75
C GLU A 2 -7.85 -22.77 10.55
N VAL A 3 -7.41 -21.63 10.02
CA VAL A 3 -7.84 -21.15 8.70
C VAL A 3 -6.73 -21.53 7.75
N THR A 4 -6.88 -22.71 7.18
CA THR A 4 -6.05 -23.26 6.12
C THR A 4 -6.22 -22.44 4.85
N HIS A 5 -5.09 -22.12 4.23
CA HIS A 5 -4.96 -21.37 2.99
C HIS A 5 -5.53 -22.20 1.81
N PRO A 6 -6.29 -21.62 0.86
CA PRO A 6 -6.98 -22.37 -0.20
C PRO A 6 -6.05 -22.91 -1.32
N TYR A 7 -4.75 -23.06 -1.05
CA TYR A 7 -3.78 -23.65 -1.97
C TYR A 7 -3.36 -25.08 -1.57
N ILE A 8 -3.97 -25.68 -0.53
CA ILE A 8 -3.61 -27.03 -0.04
C ILE A 8 -4.73 -28.07 -0.30
N GLU A 9 -5.94 -27.68 -0.69
CA GLU A 9 -7.02 -28.65 -0.98
C GLU A 9 -6.98 -29.27 -2.38
N SER A 10 -6.14 -28.78 -3.31
CA SER A 10 -6.06 -29.36 -4.67
C SER A 10 -5.09 -30.54 -4.80
N LEU A 11 -4.31 -30.89 -3.77
CA LEU A 11 -3.38 -32.02 -3.81
C LEU A 11 -3.91 -33.29 -3.14
N HIS A 12 -4.84 -33.19 -2.19
CA HIS A 12 -5.45 -34.37 -1.54
C HIS A 12 -6.55 -35.02 -2.38
N SER A 13 -7.28 -34.27 -3.22
CA SER A 13 -8.28 -34.82 -4.13
C SER A 13 -7.67 -35.59 -5.32
N LEU A 14 -6.45 -35.21 -5.77
CA LEU A 14 -5.74 -35.95 -6.81
C LEU A 14 -5.06 -37.23 -6.30
N TYR A 15 -4.78 -37.31 -4.99
CA TYR A 15 -4.18 -38.52 -4.39
C TYR A 15 -5.20 -39.62 -4.08
N SER A 16 -6.48 -39.29 -3.83
CA SER A 16 -7.50 -40.30 -3.49
C SER A 16 -8.32 -40.81 -4.69
N ILE A 17 -8.31 -40.11 -5.83
CA ILE A 17 -9.03 -40.54 -7.05
C ILE A 17 -8.21 -41.56 -7.87
N SER A 18 -6.91 -41.72 -7.58
CA SER A 18 -6.05 -42.69 -8.26
C SER A 18 -6.27 -44.17 -7.83
N ARG A 19 -7.01 -44.45 -6.75
CA ARG A 19 -7.12 -45.82 -6.20
C ARG A 19 -8.45 -46.56 -6.41
N SER A 20 -9.54 -45.92 -6.83
CA SER A 20 -10.85 -46.61 -6.86
C SER A 20 -11.39 -46.99 -8.25
N LYS A 21 -10.69 -46.64 -9.33
CA LYS A 21 -10.93 -47.22 -10.67
C LYS A 21 -9.61 -47.38 -11.42
N ALA A 22 -8.72 -48.23 -10.90
CA ALA A 22 -7.68 -48.82 -11.72
C ALA A 22 -8.37 -49.73 -12.74
N LEU A 23 -8.74 -49.15 -13.88
CA LEU A 23 -8.82 -49.89 -15.13
C LEU A 23 -7.51 -50.70 -15.22
N GLN A 24 -7.62 -52.02 -15.16
CA GLN A 24 -6.56 -52.98 -15.44
C GLN A 24 -6.12 -52.84 -16.90
N ILE A 25 -5.43 -51.75 -17.22
CA ILE A 25 -4.60 -51.66 -18.42
C ILE A 25 -3.24 -52.16 -17.95
N SER A 26 -3.09 -53.49 -17.88
CA SER A 26 -1.79 -54.13 -17.70
C SER A 26 -0.99 -53.96 -19.00
N SER A 27 -0.44 -52.77 -19.19
CA SER A 27 0.58 -52.56 -20.22
C SER A 27 1.83 -53.33 -19.80
N PRO A 28 2.48 -54.10 -20.71
CA PRO A 28 3.74 -54.80 -20.45
C PRO A 28 4.82 -53.89 -19.82
N VAL A 29 4.77 -52.59 -20.14
CA VAL A 29 5.68 -51.56 -19.63
C VAL A 29 5.57 -51.38 -18.11
N PHE A 30 4.37 -51.48 -17.53
CA PHE A 30 4.20 -51.34 -16.08
C PHE A 30 4.75 -52.54 -15.32
N THR A 31 4.59 -53.75 -15.87
CA THR A 31 5.13 -54.98 -15.28
C THR A 31 6.66 -55.01 -15.31
N GLU A 32 7.27 -54.53 -16.41
CA GLU A 32 8.73 -54.39 -16.50
C GLU A 32 9.32 -53.33 -15.56
N LEU A 33 8.66 -52.17 -15.42
CA LEU A 33 9.06 -51.13 -14.47
C LEU A 33 8.99 -51.61 -13.01
N GLU A 34 8.01 -52.45 -12.67
CA GLU A 34 7.87 -52.99 -11.32
C GLU A 34 8.97 -54.02 -11.01
N LEU A 35 9.34 -54.88 -11.97
CA LEU A 35 10.46 -55.82 -11.89
C LEU A 35 11.81 -55.11 -11.79
N LEU A 36 12.03 -54.03 -12.56
CA LEU A 36 13.20 -53.17 -12.48
C LEU A 36 13.30 -52.44 -11.13
N SER A 37 12.18 -51.97 -10.57
CA SER A 37 12.18 -51.32 -9.25
C SER A 37 12.57 -52.26 -8.11
N LYS A 38 12.28 -53.57 -8.27
CA LYS A 38 12.62 -54.63 -7.31
C LYS A 38 14.06 -55.13 -7.48
N SER A 39 14.73 -54.86 -8.61
CA SER A 39 16.10 -55.30 -8.89
C SER A 39 17.18 -54.23 -8.61
N VAL A 40 16.79 -52.97 -8.37
CA VAL A 40 17.71 -51.87 -8.06
C VAL A 40 17.80 -51.66 -6.54
N ASP A 41 19.03 -51.51 -6.03
CA ASP A 41 19.29 -51.26 -4.61
C ASP A 41 18.52 -50.00 -4.12
N PRO A 42 17.73 -50.10 -3.03
CA PRO A 42 17.04 -48.97 -2.41
C PRO A 42 17.95 -47.76 -2.12
N LEU A 43 19.24 -47.98 -1.84
CA LEU A 43 20.23 -46.91 -1.65
C LEU A 43 20.51 -46.15 -2.96
N VAL A 44 20.59 -46.85 -4.09
CA VAL A 44 20.78 -46.26 -5.42
C VAL A 44 19.52 -45.48 -5.84
N LEU A 45 18.33 -46.00 -5.57
CA LEU A 45 17.07 -45.29 -5.80
C LEU A 45 16.97 -44.01 -4.97
N ARG A 46 17.35 -44.06 -3.68
CA ARG A 46 17.39 -42.87 -2.81
C ARG A 46 18.43 -41.86 -3.28
N ALA A 47 19.65 -42.31 -3.60
CA ALA A 47 20.71 -41.44 -4.11
C ALA A 47 20.31 -40.78 -5.45
N GLY A 48 19.67 -41.53 -6.34
CA GLY A 48 19.10 -41.01 -7.58
C GLY A 48 18.00 -39.97 -7.34
N ALA A 49 17.09 -40.22 -6.40
CA ALA A 49 16.05 -39.26 -6.02
C ALA A 49 16.64 -37.97 -5.41
N PHE A 50 17.66 -38.08 -4.55
CA PHE A 50 18.39 -36.92 -4.03
C PHE A 50 19.12 -36.15 -5.14
N GLY A 51 19.75 -36.85 -6.08
CA GLY A 51 20.41 -36.24 -7.24
C GLY A 51 19.43 -35.47 -8.13
N ILE A 52 18.27 -36.05 -8.43
CA ILE A 52 17.20 -35.38 -9.19
C ILE A 52 16.69 -34.15 -8.43
N ALA A 53 16.39 -34.28 -7.14
CA ALA A 53 15.90 -33.17 -6.33
C ALA A 53 16.93 -32.01 -6.26
N ALA A 54 18.21 -32.33 -6.11
CA ALA A 54 19.29 -31.34 -6.14
C ALA A 54 19.39 -30.63 -7.50
N LEU A 55 19.32 -31.37 -8.61
CA LEU A 55 19.33 -30.81 -9.97
C LEU A 55 18.12 -29.89 -10.21
N VAL A 56 16.92 -30.29 -9.76
CA VAL A 56 15.72 -29.46 -9.84
C VAL A 56 15.90 -28.19 -9.02
N GLY A 57 16.41 -28.28 -7.79
CA GLY A 57 16.66 -27.13 -6.93
C GLY A 57 17.66 -26.14 -7.52
N VAL A 58 18.79 -26.63 -8.02
CA VAL A 58 19.83 -25.78 -8.67
C VAL A 58 19.28 -25.15 -9.94
N SER A 59 18.58 -25.91 -10.78
CA SER A 59 17.96 -25.41 -12.01
C SER A 59 16.92 -24.33 -11.71
N TRP A 60 16.10 -24.51 -10.67
CA TRP A 60 15.11 -23.54 -10.24
C TRP A 60 15.76 -22.22 -9.82
N VAL A 61 16.79 -22.26 -8.96
CA VAL A 61 17.52 -21.07 -8.54
C VAL A 61 18.17 -20.36 -9.72
N PHE A 62 18.76 -21.11 -10.65
CA PHE A 62 19.33 -20.55 -11.88
C PHE A 62 18.25 -19.84 -12.73
N ILE A 63 17.12 -20.49 -13.00
CA ILE A 63 16.00 -19.93 -13.78
C ILE A 63 15.46 -18.66 -13.10
N ALA A 64 15.19 -18.71 -11.79
CA ALA A 64 14.67 -17.57 -11.04
C ALA A 64 15.62 -16.37 -11.10
N ARG A 65 16.93 -16.59 -10.94
CA ARG A 65 17.95 -15.54 -11.02
C ARG A 65 18.14 -15.02 -12.45
N TRP A 66 18.09 -15.89 -13.45
CA TRP A 66 18.20 -15.52 -14.86
C TRP A 66 17.02 -14.65 -15.31
N LEU A 67 15.79 -15.05 -15.00
CA LEU A 67 14.59 -14.27 -15.30
C LEU A 67 14.64 -12.88 -14.64
N ARG A 68 15.12 -12.80 -13.39
CA ARG A 68 15.31 -11.55 -12.66
C ARG A 68 16.35 -10.64 -13.30
N ALA A 69 17.50 -11.20 -13.69
CA ALA A 69 18.53 -10.43 -14.40
C ALA A 69 17.99 -9.89 -15.73
N ARG A 70 17.25 -10.69 -16.49
CA ARG A 70 16.62 -10.29 -17.75
C ARG A 70 15.57 -9.19 -17.54
N GLN A 71 14.76 -9.28 -16.49
CA GLN A 71 13.78 -8.27 -16.14
C GLN A 71 14.46 -6.94 -15.76
N LEU A 72 15.53 -6.98 -14.95
CA LEU A 72 16.28 -5.79 -14.58
C LEU A 72 16.93 -5.12 -15.79
N GLN A 73 17.51 -5.91 -16.70
CA GLN A 73 18.05 -5.38 -17.96
C GLN A 73 16.98 -4.71 -18.82
N ARG A 74 15.75 -5.25 -18.84
CA ARG A 74 14.62 -4.61 -19.52
C ARG A 74 14.33 -3.24 -18.90
N PHE A 75 14.23 -3.15 -17.58
CA PHE A 75 13.98 -1.88 -16.89
C PHE A 75 15.09 -0.87 -17.11
N GLN A 76 16.36 -1.29 -17.05
CA GLN A 76 17.49 -0.40 -17.34
C GLN A 76 17.42 0.17 -18.77
N LYS A 77 17.02 -0.65 -19.76
CA LYS A 77 16.83 -0.17 -21.14
C LYS A 77 15.66 0.81 -21.27
N GLU A 78 14.55 0.54 -20.59
CA GLU A 78 13.39 1.45 -20.56
C GLU A 78 13.76 2.79 -19.89
N ASP A 79 14.54 2.73 -18.81
CA ASP A 79 14.91 3.87 -17.98
C ASP A 79 16.07 4.70 -18.59
N ALA A 80 16.85 4.14 -19.52
CA ALA A 80 17.98 4.81 -20.17
C ALA A 80 17.61 6.12 -20.88
N GLN A 81 16.35 6.28 -21.29
CA GLN A 81 15.85 7.54 -21.87
C GLN A 81 15.98 8.74 -20.90
N PHE A 82 16.07 8.49 -19.60
CA PHE A 82 16.16 9.49 -18.54
C PHE A 82 17.59 9.79 -18.08
N GLU A 83 18.61 9.23 -18.73
CA GLU A 83 20.02 9.57 -18.44
C GLU A 83 20.31 11.06 -18.69
N GLY A 84 21.21 11.67 -17.91
CA GLY A 84 21.52 13.10 -17.98
C GLY A 84 20.61 13.93 -17.07
N ASP A 85 20.07 15.05 -17.59
CA ASP A 85 19.15 15.90 -16.82
C ASP A 85 17.76 15.26 -16.71
N ILE A 86 17.61 14.43 -15.69
CA ILE A 86 16.38 13.66 -15.44
C ILE A 86 15.19 14.55 -15.12
N TYR A 87 15.40 15.69 -14.43
CA TYR A 87 14.31 16.56 -13.99
C TYR A 87 13.71 17.38 -15.15
N GLN A 88 14.50 17.65 -16.20
CA GLN A 88 13.96 18.20 -17.45
C GLN A 88 13.21 17.15 -18.28
N LYS A 89 13.68 15.89 -18.28
CA LYS A 89 13.14 14.81 -19.13
C LYS A 89 11.91 14.11 -18.52
N MET A 90 11.83 14.06 -17.19
CA MET A 90 10.79 13.34 -16.47
C MET A 90 9.65 14.27 -16.07
N ASN A 91 8.44 13.89 -16.47
CA ASN A 91 7.19 14.52 -16.02
C ASN A 91 6.32 13.48 -15.31
N TYR A 92 5.24 13.90 -14.66
CA TYR A 92 4.40 12.97 -13.91
C TYR A 92 3.76 11.88 -14.79
N LYS A 93 3.57 12.13 -16.10
CA LYS A 93 2.98 11.16 -17.04
C LYS A 93 3.94 10.02 -17.35
N ASN A 94 5.21 10.32 -17.62
CA ASN A 94 6.22 9.30 -17.89
C ASN A 94 6.86 8.72 -16.60
N ALA A 95 6.74 9.41 -15.47
CA ALA A 95 7.05 8.89 -14.14
C ALA A 95 6.03 7.83 -13.67
N HIS A 96 4.76 7.96 -14.05
CA HIS A 96 3.69 7.08 -13.57
C HIS A 96 3.91 5.59 -13.88
N PRO A 97 4.27 5.16 -15.11
CA PRO A 97 4.58 3.76 -15.37
C PRO A 97 5.72 3.21 -14.51
N ILE A 98 6.74 4.01 -14.21
CA ILE A 98 7.88 3.61 -13.37
C ILE A 98 7.42 3.46 -11.92
N LEU A 99 6.70 4.44 -11.38
CA LEU A 99 6.09 4.37 -10.04
C LEU A 99 5.21 3.12 -9.93
N LYS A 100 4.32 2.90 -10.89
CA LYS A 100 3.36 1.79 -10.91
C LYS A 100 4.09 0.44 -10.94
N ARG A 101 5.14 0.32 -11.75
CA ARG A 101 6.03 -0.85 -11.79
C ARG A 101 6.68 -1.10 -10.43
N VAL A 102 7.24 -0.07 -9.80
CA VAL A 102 7.85 -0.19 -8.46
C VAL A 102 6.81 -0.65 -7.42
N PHE A 103 5.64 0.00 -7.40
CA PHE A 103 4.62 -0.18 -6.36
C PHE A 103 3.73 -1.42 -6.55
N PHE A 104 3.56 -1.93 -7.77
CA PHE A 104 2.61 -3.02 -8.02
C PHE A 104 3.22 -4.23 -8.73
N GLN A 105 4.43 -4.11 -9.29
CA GLN A 105 5.13 -5.23 -9.93
C GLN A 105 6.34 -5.69 -9.10
N GLU A 106 7.28 -4.79 -8.83
CA GLU A 106 8.58 -5.14 -8.23
C GLU A 106 8.51 -5.30 -6.71
N PHE A 107 8.02 -4.29 -6.00
CA PHE A 107 8.06 -4.23 -4.53
C PHE A 107 6.70 -3.96 -3.88
N PRO A 108 5.60 -4.62 -4.29
CA PRO A 108 4.28 -4.26 -3.78
C PRO A 108 4.12 -4.39 -2.27
N PHE A 109 4.79 -5.37 -1.67
CA PHE A 109 4.78 -5.52 -0.23
C PHE A 109 5.48 -4.33 0.46
N SER A 110 6.75 -4.03 0.12
CA SER A 110 7.50 -2.99 0.82
C SER A 110 7.04 -1.57 0.47
N ALA A 111 6.55 -1.34 -0.75
CA ALA A 111 5.93 -0.07 -1.12
C ALA A 111 4.65 0.19 -0.30
N GLY A 112 3.74 -0.79 -0.23
CA GLY A 112 2.53 -0.68 0.58
C GLY A 112 2.83 -0.62 2.08
N PHE A 113 3.76 -1.44 2.56
CA PHE A 113 4.17 -1.47 3.97
C PHE A 113 4.83 -0.16 4.40
N GLY A 114 5.77 0.37 3.60
CA GLY A 114 6.40 1.67 3.86
C GLY A 114 5.39 2.81 3.82
N THR A 115 4.43 2.79 2.90
CA THR A 115 3.32 3.75 2.84
C THR A 115 2.45 3.70 4.11
N GLN A 116 2.16 2.51 4.62
CA GLN A 116 1.40 2.35 5.87
C GLN A 116 2.14 2.94 7.08
N TRP A 117 3.46 2.79 7.13
CA TRP A 117 4.29 3.35 8.20
C TRP A 117 4.55 4.85 8.04
N ALA A 118 4.57 5.37 6.80
CA ALA A 118 4.55 6.80 6.52
C ALA A 118 3.35 7.49 7.18
N LEU A 119 2.15 6.88 7.05
CA LEU A 119 0.94 7.37 7.70
C LEU A 119 1.06 7.40 9.22
N VAL A 120 1.68 6.40 9.84
CA VAL A 120 1.91 6.39 11.30
C VAL A 120 2.95 7.44 11.70
N LYS A 121 4.03 7.60 10.93
CA LYS A 121 5.08 8.59 11.18
C LYS A 121 4.53 10.02 11.12
N SER A 122 3.50 10.29 10.31
CA SER A 122 2.83 11.59 10.28
C SER A 122 2.24 12.00 11.64
N TYR A 123 1.97 11.05 12.54
CA TYR A 123 1.47 11.36 13.88
C TYR A 123 2.51 12.02 14.78
N ALA A 124 3.77 12.12 14.36
CA ALA A 124 4.79 12.84 15.11
C ALA A 124 4.63 14.37 15.00
N VAL A 125 3.72 14.87 14.15
CA VAL A 125 3.39 16.30 13.97
C VAL A 125 2.11 16.64 14.73
N PRO A 126 2.18 17.33 15.88
CA PRO A 126 1.02 17.57 16.75
C PRO A 126 -0.10 18.39 16.14
N ALA A 127 0.21 19.30 15.21
CA ALA A 127 -0.80 20.09 14.50
C ALA A 127 -1.84 19.18 13.81
N GLY A 128 -1.37 18.13 13.12
CA GLY A 128 -2.23 17.15 12.46
C GLY A 128 -2.96 16.25 13.44
N THR A 129 -2.29 15.73 14.48
CA THR A 129 -2.92 14.78 15.41
C THR A 129 -3.99 15.43 16.29
N LYS A 130 -3.82 16.71 16.70
CA LYS A 130 -4.87 17.47 17.39
C LYS A 130 -6.15 17.55 16.57
N LEU A 131 -6.03 17.77 15.26
CA LEU A 131 -7.16 17.76 14.34
C LEU A 131 -7.78 16.37 14.20
N LEU A 132 -6.97 15.32 14.09
CA LEU A 132 -7.44 13.92 14.00
C LEU A 132 -8.17 13.47 15.27
N VAL A 133 -7.72 13.91 16.44
CA VAL A 133 -8.39 13.66 17.73
C VAL A 133 -9.70 14.45 17.79
N LYS A 134 -9.68 15.77 17.50
CA LYS A 134 -10.87 16.63 17.54
C LYS A 134 -11.98 16.15 16.60
N THR A 135 -11.63 15.64 15.43
CA THR A 135 -12.60 15.11 14.45
C THR A 135 -13.09 13.70 14.78
N GLY A 136 -12.39 12.96 15.62
CA GLY A 136 -12.72 11.58 15.98
C GLY A 136 -12.63 10.58 14.83
N LEU A 137 -12.27 10.99 13.61
CA LEU A 137 -12.28 10.10 12.43
C LEU A 137 -11.19 9.02 12.49
N LEU A 138 -10.10 9.28 13.22
CA LEU A 138 -9.01 8.31 13.43
C LEU A 138 -8.95 7.83 14.88
N ALA A 139 -9.21 8.72 15.85
CA ALA A 139 -9.10 8.39 17.28
C ALA A 139 -10.27 7.54 17.80
N CYS A 140 -11.43 7.53 17.12
CA CYS A 140 -12.59 6.73 17.54
C CYS A 140 -12.57 5.32 16.91
N PRO A 141 -12.67 4.24 17.70
CA PRO A 141 -12.67 2.87 17.19
C PRO A 141 -13.76 2.55 16.15
N ALA A 142 -14.90 3.26 16.21
CA ALA A 142 -16.04 3.04 15.32
C ALA A 142 -15.84 3.63 13.91
N THR A 143 -14.94 4.60 13.75
CA THR A 143 -14.70 5.32 12.47
C THR A 143 -13.31 5.07 11.91
N ALA A 144 -12.33 4.69 12.75
CA ALA A 144 -10.94 4.47 12.37
C ALA A 144 -10.77 3.43 11.25
N GLY A 145 -11.52 2.33 11.30
CA GLY A 145 -11.47 1.28 10.29
C GLY A 145 -11.88 1.78 8.91
N LYS A 146 -13.06 2.41 8.81
CA LYS A 146 -13.52 3.06 7.58
C LYS A 146 -12.52 4.09 7.06
N ARG A 147 -12.03 5.00 7.91
CA ARG A 147 -11.06 6.03 7.51
C ARG A 147 -9.80 5.42 6.91
N ALA A 148 -9.29 4.35 7.52
CA ALA A 148 -8.10 3.66 7.02
C ALA A 148 -8.36 3.00 5.65
N GLU A 149 -9.50 2.34 5.48
CA GLU A 149 -9.88 1.73 4.21
C GLU A 149 -10.15 2.77 3.11
N ASP A 150 -10.79 3.90 3.44
CA ASP A 150 -10.97 5.04 2.53
C ASP A 150 -9.63 5.63 2.09
N THR A 151 -8.68 5.78 3.01
CA THR A 151 -7.32 6.28 2.70
C THR A 151 -6.64 5.33 1.71
N GLY A 152 -6.73 4.02 1.95
CA GLY A 152 -6.20 3.01 1.04
C GLY A 152 -6.86 3.01 -0.33
N ALA A 153 -8.19 3.22 -0.40
CA ALA A 153 -8.93 3.32 -1.65
C ALA A 153 -8.53 4.58 -2.44
N ILE A 154 -8.51 5.76 -1.81
CA ILE A 154 -8.11 7.03 -2.45
C ILE A 154 -6.69 6.92 -3.02
N ILE A 155 -5.72 6.50 -2.20
CA ILE A 155 -4.33 6.35 -2.64
C ILE A 155 -4.22 5.29 -3.75
N GLY A 156 -4.96 4.18 -3.61
CA GLY A 156 -5.04 3.14 -4.63
C GLY A 156 -5.49 3.70 -5.99
N GLU A 157 -6.55 4.49 -6.02
CA GLU A 157 -7.05 5.12 -7.25
C GLU A 157 -6.04 6.08 -7.87
N LEU A 158 -5.37 6.88 -7.02
CA LEU A 158 -4.37 7.87 -7.44
C LEU A 158 -3.14 7.21 -8.06
N ILE A 159 -2.64 6.09 -7.51
CA ILE A 159 -1.42 5.44 -8.02
C ILE A 159 -1.73 4.44 -9.14
N ALA A 160 -2.86 3.73 -9.08
CA ALA A 160 -3.16 2.65 -10.04
C ALA A 160 -3.47 3.16 -11.47
N ASN A 161 -4.22 4.26 -11.59
CA ASN A 161 -4.82 4.68 -12.86
C ASN A 161 -4.10 5.86 -13.55
N GLY A 162 -3.18 6.55 -12.85
CA GLY A 162 -2.55 7.77 -13.32
C GLY A 162 -3.41 9.00 -13.02
N LEU A 163 -2.78 10.12 -12.63
CA LEU A 163 -3.47 11.31 -12.09
C LEU A 163 -4.49 11.94 -13.05
N ASP A 164 -4.40 11.70 -14.35
CA ASP A 164 -5.29 12.26 -15.38
C ASP A 164 -6.47 11.36 -15.71
N SER A 165 -6.50 10.14 -15.18
CA SER A 165 -7.64 9.25 -15.34
C SER A 165 -8.88 9.80 -14.62
N ASP A 166 -10.07 9.51 -15.15
CA ASP A 166 -11.34 9.93 -14.53
C ASP A 166 -11.43 9.51 -13.05
N ARG A 167 -11.00 8.28 -12.74
CA ARG A 167 -10.99 7.73 -11.38
C ARG A 167 -10.03 8.48 -10.45
N ALA A 168 -8.80 8.76 -10.90
CA ALA A 168 -7.83 9.50 -10.09
C ALA A 168 -8.22 10.97 -9.92
N LEU A 169 -8.79 11.61 -10.94
CA LEU A 169 -9.30 12.99 -10.85
C LEU A 169 -10.41 13.11 -9.81
N LYS A 170 -11.37 12.17 -9.79
CA LYS A 170 -12.44 12.10 -8.78
C LYS A 170 -11.89 11.81 -7.39
N ALA A 171 -10.93 10.88 -7.26
CA ALA A 171 -10.28 10.59 -5.98
C ALA A 171 -9.50 11.79 -5.43
N ASN A 172 -8.75 12.49 -6.29
CA ASN A 172 -8.00 13.70 -5.94
C ASN A 172 -8.94 14.82 -5.52
N ALA A 173 -9.99 15.09 -6.31
CA ALA A 173 -10.98 16.08 -5.96
C ALA A 173 -11.71 15.77 -4.64
N LYS A 174 -11.99 14.48 -4.38
CA LYS A 174 -12.57 14.08 -3.10
C LYS A 174 -11.61 14.32 -1.94
N MET A 175 -10.34 13.98 -2.10
CA MET A 175 -9.29 14.25 -1.11
C MET A 175 -9.17 15.75 -0.82
N ASN A 176 -9.13 16.58 -1.86
CA ASN A 176 -9.11 18.04 -1.73
C ASN A 176 -10.32 18.57 -0.98
N TRP A 177 -11.53 18.13 -1.33
CA TRP A 177 -12.73 18.55 -0.63
C TRP A 177 -12.68 18.18 0.86
N LEU A 178 -12.19 16.98 1.21
CA LEU A 178 -12.03 16.56 2.59
C LEU A 178 -11.01 17.42 3.35
N HIS A 179 -9.89 17.78 2.71
CA HIS A 179 -8.83 18.58 3.32
C HIS A 179 -9.21 20.07 3.47
N GLN A 180 -9.84 20.66 2.44
CA GLN A 180 -10.22 22.08 2.41
C GLN A 180 -11.21 22.48 3.52
N ARG A 181 -12.00 21.53 4.03
CA ARG A 181 -12.91 21.75 5.18
C ARG A 181 -12.18 22.20 6.44
N TYR A 182 -10.89 21.91 6.55
CA TYR A 182 -10.08 22.30 7.69
C TYR A 182 -9.26 23.58 7.42
N GLY A 183 -9.37 24.16 6.22
CA GLY A 183 -8.77 25.44 5.85
C GLY A 183 -7.32 25.54 6.27
N THR A 184 -7.01 26.60 7.02
CA THR A 184 -5.65 26.90 7.51
C THR A 184 -5.12 25.95 8.59
N LYS A 185 -5.94 24.99 9.08
CA LYS A 185 -5.50 23.98 10.06
C LYS A 185 -4.60 22.90 9.42
N ILE A 186 -4.62 22.76 8.10
CA ILE A 186 -3.66 21.94 7.35
C ILE A 186 -2.78 22.92 6.57
N THR A 187 -1.53 23.09 7.01
CA THR A 187 -0.63 24.07 6.42
C THR A 187 0.03 23.56 5.15
N ASN A 188 0.64 24.46 4.38
CA ASN A 188 1.48 24.10 3.24
C ASN A 188 2.64 23.18 3.68
N GLY A 189 3.25 23.47 4.84
CA GLY A 189 4.29 22.65 5.44
C GLY A 189 3.81 21.24 5.78
N ASP A 190 2.63 21.08 6.38
CA ASP A 190 2.06 19.75 6.68
C ASP A 190 1.82 18.94 5.39
N THR A 191 1.43 19.61 4.31
CA THR A 191 1.19 18.98 3.00
C THR A 191 2.50 18.52 2.35
N ILE A 192 3.53 19.36 2.34
CA ILE A 192 4.86 19.01 1.83
C ILE A 192 5.50 17.92 2.68
N HIS A 193 5.40 17.99 4.01
CA HIS A 193 5.92 16.97 4.92
C HIS A 193 5.25 15.62 4.67
N THR A 194 3.92 15.60 4.57
CA THR A 194 3.16 14.39 4.28
C THR A 194 3.56 13.79 2.93
N MET A 195 3.72 14.63 1.89
CA MET A 195 4.29 14.19 0.60
C MET A 195 5.68 13.59 0.76
N GLY A 196 6.55 14.23 1.54
CA GLY A 196 7.87 13.75 1.90
C GLY A 196 7.83 12.34 2.45
N LEU A 197 6.92 12.06 3.38
CA LEU A 197 6.73 10.71 3.92
C LEU A 197 6.26 9.70 2.85
N PHE A 198 5.33 10.07 1.97
CA PHE A 198 4.86 9.20 0.87
C PHE A 198 5.93 8.92 -0.20
N VAL A 199 6.94 9.78 -0.32
CA VAL A 199 8.10 9.57 -1.20
C VAL A 199 9.19 8.77 -0.49
N LEU A 200 9.68 9.27 0.65
CA LEU A 200 10.92 8.84 1.27
C LEU A 200 10.76 7.55 2.08
N GLU A 201 9.63 7.31 2.74
CA GLU A 201 9.46 6.09 3.55
C GLU A 201 9.34 4.83 2.68
N PRO A 202 8.54 4.78 1.59
CA PRO A 202 8.56 3.64 0.68
C PRO A 202 9.95 3.38 0.08
N ILE A 203 10.68 4.43 -0.31
CA ILE A 203 12.07 4.32 -0.80
C ILE A 203 12.95 3.68 0.27
N ARG A 204 12.95 4.23 1.50
CA ARG A 204 13.74 3.73 2.62
C ARG A 204 13.46 2.25 2.90
N PHE A 205 12.19 1.86 3.00
CA PHE A 205 11.82 0.46 3.24
C PHE A 205 12.29 -0.47 2.12
N ILE A 206 12.18 -0.06 0.86
CA ILE A 206 12.67 -0.87 -0.26
C ILE A 206 14.18 -1.01 -0.19
N GLU A 207 14.92 0.08 0.01
CA GLU A 207 16.39 0.04 0.05
C GLU A 207 16.95 -0.78 1.21
N GLU A 208 16.32 -0.69 2.38
CA GLU A 208 16.74 -1.46 3.55
C GLU A 208 16.33 -2.94 3.47
N LYS A 209 15.11 -3.23 2.99
CA LYS A 209 14.45 -4.52 3.23
C LYS A 209 14.21 -5.38 1.98
N GLU A 210 14.43 -4.87 0.78
CA GLU A 210 14.23 -5.61 -0.47
C GLU A 210 15.53 -6.16 -1.08
N TRP A 211 15.36 -7.01 -2.09
CA TRP A 211 16.46 -7.76 -2.72
C TRP A 211 17.43 -6.90 -3.53
N ARG A 212 17.03 -5.69 -3.95
CA ARG A 212 17.87 -4.67 -4.58
C ARG A 212 17.42 -3.27 -4.12
N PRO A 213 18.32 -2.27 -4.15
CA PRO A 213 17.91 -0.87 -4.02
C PRO A 213 17.14 -0.40 -5.27
N LEU A 214 16.50 0.76 -5.14
CA LEU A 214 15.91 1.47 -6.27
C LEU A 214 17.00 2.16 -7.09
N SER A 215 16.81 2.22 -8.41
CA SER A 215 17.60 3.09 -9.27
C SER A 215 17.29 4.56 -8.98
N TYR A 216 18.20 5.47 -9.35
CA TYR A 216 17.93 6.90 -9.23
C TYR A 216 16.68 7.32 -10.02
N VAL A 217 16.50 6.76 -11.23
CA VAL A 217 15.32 6.98 -12.08
C VAL A 217 14.03 6.56 -11.37
N GLU A 218 14.03 5.40 -10.70
CA GLU A 218 12.89 4.92 -9.92
C GLU A 218 12.55 5.87 -8.76
N LYS A 219 13.56 6.40 -8.04
CA LYS A 219 13.37 7.37 -6.95
C LYS A 219 12.79 8.69 -7.46
N VAL A 220 13.35 9.24 -8.54
CA VAL A 220 12.89 10.50 -9.14
C VAL A 220 11.47 10.34 -9.68
N ALA A 221 11.12 9.20 -10.26
CA ALA A 221 9.75 8.94 -10.73
C ALA A 221 8.72 8.96 -9.59
N ILE A 222 9.06 8.35 -8.44
CA ILE A 222 8.21 8.41 -7.25
C ILE A 222 8.01 9.88 -6.83
N PHE A 223 9.11 10.62 -6.69
CA PHE A 223 9.09 12.02 -6.28
C PHE A 223 8.28 12.91 -7.24
N VAL A 224 8.58 12.88 -8.54
CA VAL A 224 7.91 13.71 -9.56
C VAL A 224 6.41 13.45 -9.58
N TYR A 225 5.99 12.20 -9.43
CA TYR A 225 4.57 11.84 -9.39
C TYR A 225 3.86 12.40 -8.16
N TRP A 226 4.45 12.25 -6.97
CA TRP A 226 3.87 12.79 -5.73
C TRP A 226 3.90 14.32 -5.68
N ARG A 227 4.93 14.95 -6.27
CA ARG A 227 5.02 16.41 -6.41
C ARG A 227 3.87 16.97 -7.23
N GLU A 228 3.53 16.34 -8.36
CA GLU A 228 2.35 16.72 -9.15
C GLU A 228 1.06 16.59 -8.33
N LEU A 229 0.92 15.50 -7.57
CA LEU A 229 -0.27 15.30 -6.75
C LEU A 229 -0.46 16.44 -5.75
N VAL A 230 0.59 16.84 -5.01
CA VAL A 230 0.43 17.91 -4.03
C VAL A 230 0.25 19.30 -4.63
N HIS A 231 0.80 19.56 -5.83
CA HIS A 231 0.40 20.75 -6.57
C HIS A 231 -1.11 20.73 -6.83
N ARG A 232 -1.67 19.61 -7.30
CA ARG A 232 -3.13 19.42 -7.43
C ARG A 232 -3.89 19.44 -6.11
N MET A 233 -3.22 19.50 -4.96
CA MET A 233 -3.85 19.71 -3.64
C MET A 233 -3.76 21.16 -3.15
N GLY A 234 -3.05 22.04 -3.85
CA GLY A 234 -2.86 23.43 -3.41
C GLY A 234 -1.47 23.77 -2.92
N ALA A 235 -0.55 22.80 -2.85
CA ALA A 235 0.78 23.05 -2.31
C ALA A 235 1.63 23.93 -3.26
N HIS A 236 2.28 24.93 -2.68
CA HIS A 236 3.22 25.83 -3.34
C HIS A 236 4.60 25.73 -2.67
N ASP A 237 5.63 26.27 -3.32
CA ASP A 237 7.03 26.19 -2.83
C ASP A 237 7.50 24.76 -2.54
N VAL A 238 6.98 23.79 -3.31
CA VAL A 238 7.37 22.38 -3.21
C VAL A 238 8.77 22.22 -3.80
N PRO A 239 9.72 21.57 -3.10
CA PRO A 239 11.06 21.33 -3.60
C PRO A 239 11.07 20.76 -5.03
N GLU A 240 12.08 21.13 -5.83
CA GLU A 240 12.16 20.75 -7.25
C GLU A 240 12.85 19.40 -7.48
N THR A 241 13.63 18.94 -6.50
CA THR A 241 14.38 17.68 -6.54
C THR A 241 14.10 16.82 -5.31
N ILE A 242 14.42 15.52 -5.39
CA ILE A 242 14.25 14.60 -4.26
C ILE A 242 15.27 14.90 -3.15
N GLU A 243 16.46 15.37 -3.51
CA GLU A 243 17.47 15.85 -2.58
C GLU A 243 16.99 17.12 -1.87
N GLY A 244 16.44 18.09 -2.61
CA GLY A 244 15.86 19.30 -2.02
C GLY A 244 14.67 19.00 -1.11
N LEU A 245 13.90 17.94 -1.41
CA LEU A 245 12.87 17.44 -0.50
C LEU A 245 13.46 16.88 0.80
N GLN A 246 14.55 16.11 0.71
CA GLN A 246 15.23 15.59 1.90
C GLN A 246 15.79 16.74 2.76
N GLU A 247 16.46 17.72 2.15
CA GLU A 247 16.98 18.91 2.84
C GLU A 247 15.84 19.70 3.52
N TRP A 248 14.73 19.91 2.80
CA TRP A 248 13.55 20.58 3.35
C TRP A 248 12.98 19.83 4.56
N MET A 249 12.90 18.49 4.49
CA MET A 249 12.44 17.66 5.61
C MET A 249 13.39 17.76 6.80
N ASP A 250 14.70 17.68 6.57
CA ASP A 250 15.72 17.76 7.62
C ASP A 250 15.69 19.11 8.35
N GLU A 251 15.28 20.19 7.68
CA GLU A 251 15.09 21.51 8.29
C GLU A 251 13.74 21.71 8.96
N TRP A 252 12.69 21.05 8.47
CA TRP A 252 11.30 21.23 8.93
C TRP A 252 10.95 20.32 10.09
N GLU A 253 11.36 19.05 10.06
CA GLU A 253 11.02 18.04 11.07
C GLU A 253 11.46 18.44 12.49
N PRO A 254 12.69 18.92 12.75
CA PRO A 254 13.12 19.29 14.10
C PRO A 254 12.32 20.44 14.73
N LYS A 255 11.66 21.27 13.91
CA LYS A 255 10.88 22.43 14.36
C LYS A 255 9.42 22.06 14.63
N ASN A 256 8.91 20.98 14.03
CA ASN A 256 7.48 20.67 13.98
C ASN A 256 7.12 19.30 14.55
N MET A 257 8.09 18.39 14.69
CA MET A 257 7.89 17.09 15.31
C MET A 257 8.31 17.10 16.77
N PHE A 258 7.35 16.87 17.66
CA PHE A 258 7.56 16.78 19.10
C PHE A 258 6.45 15.94 19.73
N TYR A 259 6.70 15.43 20.93
CA TYR A 259 5.68 14.67 21.66
C TYR A 259 4.49 15.55 22.03
N ASP A 260 3.30 15.04 21.78
CA ASP A 260 2.03 15.57 22.28
C ASP A 260 1.11 14.38 22.61
N GLU A 261 0.22 14.56 23.58
CA GLU A 261 -0.72 13.51 23.97
C GLU A 261 -1.64 13.10 22.82
N SER A 262 -1.96 14.04 21.91
CA SER A 262 -2.73 13.70 20.70
C SER A 262 -2.00 12.73 19.78
N ASN A 263 -0.66 12.76 19.73
CA ASN A 263 0.13 11.81 18.94
C ASN A 263 -0.05 10.40 19.47
N LYS A 264 0.09 10.25 20.80
CA LYS A 264 -0.08 8.97 21.49
C LYS A 264 -1.48 8.42 21.32
N GLN A 265 -2.51 9.27 21.40
CA GLN A 265 -3.90 8.85 21.16
C GLN A 265 -4.11 8.31 19.74
N CYS A 266 -3.58 8.97 18.71
CA CYS A 266 -3.64 8.46 17.34
C CYS A 266 -2.92 7.12 17.20
N VAL A 267 -1.73 6.99 17.77
CA VAL A 267 -0.95 5.72 17.78
C VAL A 267 -1.72 4.60 18.45
N ASP A 268 -2.27 4.82 19.65
CA ASP A 268 -2.99 3.80 20.39
C ASP A 268 -4.29 3.40 19.67
N ALA A 269 -4.98 4.33 19.01
CA ALA A 269 -6.15 4.04 18.17
C ALA A 269 -5.78 3.18 16.94
N THR A 270 -4.70 3.53 16.24
CA THR A 270 -4.19 2.73 15.11
C THR A 270 -3.77 1.33 15.55
N TRP A 271 -3.11 1.19 16.71
CA TRP A 271 -2.74 -0.12 17.22
C TRP A 271 -3.95 -0.94 17.65
N ALA A 272 -4.96 -0.32 18.26
CA ALA A 272 -6.21 -1.02 18.56
C ALA A 272 -6.86 -1.59 17.30
N LEU A 273 -6.71 -0.91 16.15
CA LEU A 273 -7.15 -1.41 14.85
C LEU A 273 -6.29 -2.59 14.36
N PHE A 274 -4.95 -2.46 14.39
CA PHE A 274 -4.03 -3.50 13.92
C PHE A 274 -4.11 -4.78 14.76
N LEU A 275 -4.31 -4.63 16.07
CA LEU A 275 -4.35 -5.73 17.04
C LEU A 275 -5.69 -6.44 17.10
N ARG A 276 -6.75 -5.93 16.45
CA ARG A 276 -8.12 -6.47 16.54
C ARG A 276 -8.20 -7.94 16.13
N ALA A 277 -7.37 -8.36 15.17
CA ALA A 277 -7.31 -9.74 14.69
C ALA A 277 -6.39 -10.65 15.51
N ILE A 278 -5.66 -10.12 16.50
CA ILE A 278 -4.68 -10.87 17.29
C ILE A 278 -5.31 -11.31 18.62
N PRO A 279 -5.54 -12.61 18.84
CA PRO A 279 -6.00 -13.12 20.13
C PRO A 279 -4.96 -12.81 21.21
N GLY A 280 -5.38 -12.46 22.42
CA GLY A 280 -4.46 -12.51 23.58
C GLY A 280 -3.98 -11.18 24.16
N ALA A 281 -4.89 -10.22 24.39
CA ALA A 281 -4.63 -9.15 25.36
C ALA A 281 -4.19 -9.72 26.74
N SER A 282 -4.69 -10.91 27.10
CA SER A 282 -4.35 -11.65 28.33
C SER A 282 -3.02 -12.43 28.28
N LEU A 283 -2.46 -12.68 27.09
CA LEU A 283 -1.23 -13.49 26.90
C LEU A 283 0.02 -12.64 26.61
N GLY A 284 -0.06 -11.31 26.78
CA GLY A 284 1.05 -10.40 26.52
C GLY A 284 1.39 -10.20 25.03
N MET A 285 0.67 -10.86 24.10
CA MET A 285 0.91 -10.78 22.65
C MET A 285 0.77 -9.36 22.11
N HIS A 286 -0.19 -8.58 22.64
CA HIS A 286 -0.37 -7.17 22.26
C HIS A 286 0.83 -6.31 22.63
N SER A 287 1.45 -6.55 23.79
CA SER A 287 2.66 -5.85 24.24
C SER A 287 3.86 -6.22 23.38
N PHE A 288 4.02 -7.51 23.05
CA PHE A 288 5.05 -7.95 22.11
C PHE A 288 4.86 -7.30 20.74
N PHE A 289 3.64 -7.30 20.20
CA PHE A 289 3.35 -6.71 18.90
C PHE A 289 3.58 -5.19 18.90
N LYS A 290 3.24 -4.47 19.98
CA LYS A 290 3.59 -3.05 20.16
C LYS A 290 5.09 -2.79 20.04
N LYS A 291 5.92 -3.63 20.67
CA LYS A 291 7.38 -3.53 20.56
C LYS A 291 7.88 -3.92 19.16
N PHE A 292 7.33 -4.99 18.59
CA PHE A 292 7.66 -5.44 17.24
C PHE A 292 7.40 -4.35 16.21
N THR A 293 6.22 -3.72 16.24
CA THR A 293 5.89 -2.67 15.28
C THR A 293 6.65 -1.37 15.50
N ALA A 294 7.11 -1.08 16.73
CA ALA A 294 8.00 0.06 17.00
C ALA A 294 9.35 -0.07 16.25
N THR A 295 9.77 -1.28 15.85
CA THR A 295 10.98 -1.47 15.03
C THR A 295 10.86 -0.86 13.63
N PHE A 296 9.63 -0.63 13.14
CA PHE A 296 9.36 -0.05 11.81
C PHE A 296 9.44 1.47 11.78
N ILE A 297 9.40 2.10 12.96
CA ILE A 297 9.56 3.54 13.15
C ILE A 297 11.02 3.82 13.52
N GLN A 298 11.61 4.85 12.90
CA GLN A 298 12.99 5.26 13.17
C GLN A 298 13.18 5.71 14.63
N PRO A 299 14.35 5.45 15.25
CA PRO A 299 14.59 5.74 16.66
C PRO A 299 14.29 7.19 17.08
N HIS A 300 14.61 8.18 16.24
CA HIS A 300 14.37 9.60 16.56
C HIS A 300 12.89 9.99 16.57
N VAL A 301 12.01 9.22 15.90
CA VAL A 301 10.57 9.48 15.80
C VAL A 301 9.79 8.83 16.95
N ARG A 302 10.26 7.68 17.46
CA ARG A 302 9.55 6.89 18.49
C ARG A 302 9.18 7.73 19.74
N PRO A 303 10.07 8.59 20.29
CA PRO A 303 9.73 9.42 21.43
C PRO A 303 8.58 10.40 21.14
N MET A 304 8.53 10.97 19.93
CA MET A 304 7.47 11.90 19.51
C MET A 304 6.10 11.21 19.43
N LEU A 305 6.09 9.90 19.21
CA LEU A 305 4.89 9.06 19.16
C LEU A 305 4.51 8.46 20.52
N GLY A 306 5.30 8.69 21.57
CA GLY A 306 5.12 8.01 22.86
C GLY A 306 5.36 6.51 22.80
N MET A 307 6.17 6.05 21.83
CA MET A 307 6.54 4.65 21.67
C MET A 307 7.85 4.36 22.41
N PRO A 308 7.89 3.35 23.29
CA PRO A 308 9.14 2.93 23.90
C PRO A 308 10.04 2.25 22.88
N ASP A 309 11.35 2.39 23.05
CA ASP A 309 12.30 1.65 22.22
C ASP A 309 12.14 0.13 22.39
N PRO A 310 12.09 -0.63 21.29
CA PRO A 310 12.08 -2.08 21.36
C PRO A 310 13.43 -2.61 21.88
N PRO A 311 13.42 -3.72 22.63
CA PRO A 311 14.66 -4.44 22.95
C PRO A 311 15.46 -4.77 21.69
N LYS A 312 16.79 -4.66 21.76
CA LYS A 312 17.70 -4.87 20.61
C LYS A 312 17.56 -6.23 19.93
N TRP A 313 17.17 -7.27 20.66
CA TRP A 313 16.91 -8.58 20.07
C TRP A 313 15.66 -8.61 19.20
N ILE A 314 14.64 -7.77 19.47
CA ILE A 314 13.44 -7.64 18.62
C ILE A 314 13.81 -6.91 17.33
N GLU A 315 14.64 -5.85 17.41
CA GLU A 315 15.18 -5.19 16.22
C GLU A 315 15.97 -6.20 15.36
N ALA A 316 16.91 -6.93 15.96
CA ALA A 316 17.70 -7.93 15.26
C ALA A 316 16.85 -9.08 14.66
N ALA A 317 15.83 -9.55 15.39
CA ALA A 317 14.92 -10.58 14.89
C ALA A 317 14.10 -10.07 13.70
N THR A 318 13.64 -8.81 13.76
CA THR A 318 12.90 -8.18 12.67
C THR A 318 13.79 -8.05 11.43
N ASP A 319 15.02 -7.56 11.59
CA ASP A 319 16.00 -7.50 10.50
C ASP A 319 16.32 -8.88 9.94
N GLY A 320 16.41 -9.90 10.79
CA GLY A 320 16.58 -11.30 10.37
C GLY A 320 15.43 -11.79 9.49
N VAL A 321 14.17 -11.51 9.85
CA VAL A 321 13.00 -11.87 9.05
C VAL A 321 13.05 -11.21 7.66
N PHE A 322 13.37 -9.92 7.60
CA PHE A 322 13.51 -9.23 6.32
C PHE A 322 14.71 -9.71 5.52
N ALA A 323 15.84 -10.03 6.16
CA ALA A 323 17.01 -10.61 5.50
C ALA A 323 16.70 -11.99 4.88
N ILE A 324 15.95 -12.84 5.59
CA ILE A 324 15.47 -14.12 5.07
C ILE A 324 14.54 -13.89 3.89
N ARG A 325 13.55 -13.02 4.02
CA ARG A 325 12.62 -12.68 2.91
C ARG A 325 13.40 -12.16 1.70
N ARG A 326 14.36 -11.26 1.91
CA ARG A 326 15.26 -10.73 0.89
C ARG A 326 16.01 -11.83 0.16
N PHE A 327 16.59 -12.77 0.91
CA PHE A 327 17.30 -13.93 0.37
C PHE A 327 16.38 -14.84 -0.44
N LEU A 328 15.19 -15.15 0.08
CA LEU A 328 14.19 -15.98 -0.61
C LEU A 328 13.68 -15.33 -1.89
N THR A 329 13.29 -14.06 -1.83
CA THR A 329 12.82 -13.30 -3.00
C THR A 329 13.90 -13.23 -4.07
N ARG A 330 15.17 -12.99 -3.70
CA ARG A 330 16.28 -12.87 -4.66
C ARG A 330 16.60 -14.18 -5.38
N ASN A 331 16.50 -15.30 -4.70
CA ASN A 331 17.07 -16.57 -5.17
C ASN A 331 16.02 -17.60 -5.60
N PHE A 332 14.84 -17.61 -4.97
CA PHE A 332 13.87 -18.70 -5.12
C PHE A 332 12.54 -18.27 -5.69
N LEU A 333 12.12 -17.01 -5.51
CA LEU A 333 10.86 -16.55 -6.09
C LEU A 333 11.05 -16.16 -7.55
N LEU A 334 10.06 -16.47 -8.39
CA LEU A 334 10.01 -16.00 -9.76
C LEU A 334 9.71 -14.50 -9.82
N VAL A 335 10.08 -13.88 -10.93
CA VAL A 335 9.73 -12.49 -11.22
C VAL A 335 8.23 -12.35 -11.42
N ARG A 336 7.67 -11.22 -11.02
CA ARG A 336 6.28 -10.88 -11.30
C ARG A 336 6.19 -10.22 -12.67
N THR A 337 5.36 -10.76 -13.56
CA THR A 337 5.22 -10.25 -14.93
C THR A 337 4.04 -9.29 -15.10
N HIS A 338 3.12 -9.22 -14.13
CA HIS A 338 1.91 -8.39 -14.15
C HIS A 338 1.77 -7.52 -12.89
N ASP A 339 0.96 -6.45 -12.96
CA ASP A 339 0.67 -5.61 -11.80
C ASP A 339 -0.36 -6.28 -10.87
N ILE A 340 -0.14 -6.24 -9.55
CA ILE A 340 -1.08 -6.84 -8.59
C ILE A 340 -2.41 -6.08 -8.43
N ILE A 341 -2.60 -4.93 -9.08
CA ILE A 341 -3.80 -4.09 -8.91
C ILE A 341 -5.08 -4.88 -9.16
N ALA A 342 -5.11 -5.72 -10.21
CA ALA A 342 -6.27 -6.55 -10.55
C ALA A 342 -6.59 -7.62 -9.49
N GLU A 343 -5.62 -7.94 -8.62
CA GLU A 343 -5.80 -8.84 -7.48
C GLU A 343 -6.40 -8.12 -6.25
N VAL A 344 -6.42 -6.78 -6.26
CA VAL A 344 -6.84 -5.94 -5.13
C VAL A 344 -8.15 -5.21 -5.43
N MET A 345 -8.33 -4.74 -6.67
CA MET A 345 -9.51 -3.98 -7.09
C MET A 345 -10.07 -4.50 -8.41
N GLU A 346 -11.38 -4.39 -8.57
CA GLU A 346 -12.11 -4.76 -9.78
C GLU A 346 -13.22 -3.74 -10.04
N GLU A 347 -13.39 -3.38 -11.30
CA GLU A 347 -14.48 -2.52 -11.73
C GLU A 347 -15.56 -3.36 -12.39
N LYS A 348 -16.80 -3.23 -11.92
CA LYS A 348 -17.94 -3.95 -12.45
C LYS A 348 -19.17 -3.06 -12.41
N ASN A 349 -19.87 -2.95 -13.54
CA ASN A 349 -21.09 -2.14 -13.68
C ASN A 349 -20.92 -0.67 -13.22
N GLY A 350 -19.75 -0.07 -13.50
CA GLY A 350 -19.44 1.31 -13.12
C GLY A 350 -19.18 1.53 -11.62
N ARG A 351 -19.05 0.46 -10.83
CA ARG A 351 -18.65 0.52 -9.41
C ARG A 351 -17.34 -0.23 -9.19
N ILE A 352 -16.57 0.25 -8.22
CA ILE A 352 -15.27 -0.32 -7.86
C ILE A 352 -15.46 -1.20 -6.62
N TYR A 353 -14.93 -2.41 -6.69
CA TYR A 353 -14.97 -3.41 -5.64
C TYR A 353 -13.56 -3.73 -5.18
N ARG A 354 -13.42 -3.98 -3.89
CA ARG A 354 -12.18 -4.47 -3.31
C ARG A 354 -12.25 -5.98 -3.13
N LYS A 355 -11.19 -6.69 -3.50
CA LYS A 355 -11.08 -8.14 -3.32
C LYS A 355 -10.53 -8.51 -1.95
N LYS A 356 -9.79 -7.59 -1.33
CA LYS A 356 -9.14 -7.76 -0.04
C LYS A 356 -9.33 -6.48 0.78
N PHE A 357 -9.36 -6.63 2.09
CA PHE A 357 -9.41 -5.54 3.06
C PHE A 357 -8.34 -5.76 4.14
N LEU A 358 -7.97 -4.69 4.83
CA LEU A 358 -6.90 -4.72 5.82
C LEU A 358 -7.45 -4.76 7.25
N PHE A 359 -8.49 -3.97 7.51
CA PHE A 359 -9.09 -3.80 8.84
C PHE A 359 -10.57 -4.15 8.85
N GLU A 360 -11.33 -3.64 7.88
CA GLU A 360 -12.78 -3.80 7.79
C GLU A 360 -13.21 -4.01 6.35
N PRO A 361 -14.23 -4.83 6.06
CA PRO A 361 -14.59 -5.25 4.70
C PRO A 361 -15.32 -4.17 3.90
N TRP A 362 -14.93 -2.90 4.04
CA TRP A 362 -15.45 -1.79 3.26
C TRP A 362 -15.20 -2.01 1.78
N TYR A 363 -16.30 -1.95 1.00
CA TYR A 363 -16.33 -2.09 -0.45
C TYR A 363 -16.02 -3.49 -0.98
N VAL A 364 -16.09 -4.51 -0.11
CA VAL A 364 -15.87 -5.92 -0.48
C VAL A 364 -17.22 -6.57 -0.77
N PRO A 365 -17.38 -7.26 -1.92
CA PRO A 365 -18.66 -7.89 -2.26
C PRO A 365 -18.99 -9.05 -1.31
N GLU A 366 -20.28 -9.25 -1.08
CA GLU A 366 -20.78 -10.42 -0.37
C GLU A 366 -20.65 -11.69 -1.22
N THR A 367 -20.29 -12.78 -0.55
CA THR A 367 -20.43 -14.14 -1.09
C THR A 367 -21.64 -14.81 -0.45
N MET A 368 -22.15 -15.89 -1.07
CA MET A 368 -23.21 -16.70 -0.45
C MET A 368 -22.78 -17.19 0.95
N LEU A 369 -21.51 -17.56 1.12
CA LEU A 369 -20.97 -18.00 2.40
C LEU A 369 -20.98 -16.87 3.44
N THR A 370 -20.44 -15.69 3.13
CA THR A 370 -20.40 -14.57 4.07
C THR A 370 -21.80 -14.08 4.44
N LYS A 371 -22.74 -14.14 3.49
CA LYS A 371 -24.15 -13.80 3.71
C LYS A 371 -24.88 -14.82 4.60
N ILE A 372 -24.57 -16.11 4.49
CA ILE A 372 -25.12 -17.13 5.40
C ILE A 372 -24.52 -16.96 6.79
N LEU A 373 -23.19 -16.79 6.87
CA LEU A 373 -22.47 -16.61 8.13
C LEU A 373 -22.95 -15.37 8.90
N SER A 374 -23.31 -14.27 8.23
CA SER A 374 -23.73 -13.04 8.89
C SER A 374 -25.02 -13.16 9.71
N TYR A 375 -25.85 -14.20 9.46
CA TYR A 375 -27.03 -14.50 10.27
C TYR A 375 -26.73 -15.33 11.53
N LEU A 376 -25.52 -15.88 11.66
CA LEU A 376 -25.13 -16.69 12.81
C LEU A 376 -24.67 -15.81 13.98
N PRO A 377 -25.17 -16.02 15.21
CA PRO A 377 -24.90 -15.14 16.36
C PRO A 377 -23.42 -15.17 16.82
N PHE A 378 -22.66 -16.17 16.41
CA PHE A 378 -21.23 -16.33 16.71
C PHE A 378 -20.31 -15.87 15.57
N ALA A 379 -20.86 -15.42 14.44
CA ALA A 379 -20.04 -14.94 13.33
C ALA A 379 -19.39 -13.59 13.64
N SER A 380 -18.25 -13.35 12.99
CA SER A 380 -17.56 -12.05 13.10
C SER A 380 -18.48 -10.92 12.65
N LYS A 381 -18.51 -9.83 13.42
CA LYS A 381 -19.21 -8.59 13.01
C LYS A 381 -18.55 -7.90 11.81
N ASN A 382 -17.34 -8.31 11.45
CA ASN A 382 -16.56 -7.76 10.33
C ASN A 382 -16.65 -8.65 9.09
N LEU A 383 -17.85 -9.09 8.73
CA LEU A 383 -18.13 -9.76 7.46
C LEU A 383 -18.63 -8.75 6.42
N PRO A 384 -18.30 -8.91 5.12
CA PRO A 384 -18.87 -8.09 4.06
C PRO A 384 -20.40 -8.07 4.13
N GLY A 385 -20.99 -6.89 3.92
CA GLY A 385 -22.43 -6.67 4.02
C GLY A 385 -22.83 -5.24 3.64
N PRO A 386 -24.15 -4.94 3.60
CA PRO A 386 -24.65 -3.61 3.25
C PRO A 386 -24.07 -2.48 4.13
N GLN A 387 -23.82 -2.77 5.42
CA GLN A 387 -23.22 -1.82 6.36
C GLN A 387 -21.78 -1.41 5.98
N PHE A 388 -21.09 -2.24 5.18
CA PHE A 388 -19.76 -1.98 4.65
C PHE A 388 -19.77 -1.61 3.16
N LYS A 389 -20.93 -1.27 2.58
CA LYS A 389 -21.10 -0.98 1.15
C LYS A 389 -20.56 -2.10 0.25
N SER A 390 -21.05 -3.31 0.46
CA SER A 390 -20.72 -4.49 -0.37
C SER A 390 -21.06 -4.34 -1.86
N ASN A 391 -21.83 -3.31 -2.22
CA ASN A 391 -22.11 -2.92 -3.60
C ASN A 391 -20.99 -2.08 -4.26
N GLY A 392 -19.83 -1.90 -3.61
CA GLY A 392 -18.69 -1.16 -4.15
C GLY A 392 -18.80 0.36 -3.95
N PHE A 393 -17.91 1.13 -4.58
CA PHE A 393 -17.85 2.59 -4.49
C PHE A 393 -17.55 3.28 -5.82
N SER A 394 -17.82 4.59 -5.87
CA SER A 394 -17.23 5.53 -6.80
C SER A 394 -16.23 6.43 -6.04
N PRO A 395 -15.10 6.89 -6.62
CA PRO A 395 -14.08 7.62 -5.86
C PRO A 395 -14.58 8.88 -5.15
N GLU A 396 -15.57 9.58 -5.72
CA GLU A 396 -16.23 10.75 -5.12
C GLU A 396 -17.07 10.42 -3.88
N GLU A 397 -17.47 9.16 -3.69
CA GLU A 397 -18.28 8.69 -2.55
C GLU A 397 -17.43 8.38 -1.28
N LEU A 398 -16.09 8.32 -1.40
CA LEU A 398 -15.19 7.90 -0.33
C LEU A 398 -15.18 8.86 0.88
N GLY A 399 -14.76 8.42 2.06
CA GLY A 399 -14.73 9.26 3.27
C GLY A 399 -15.98 9.10 4.16
N PRO A 400 -16.18 9.98 5.16
CA PRO A 400 -17.29 9.86 6.11
C PRO A 400 -18.66 9.81 5.43
N LEU A 401 -19.56 8.93 5.90
CA LEU A 401 -20.87 8.69 5.28
C LEU A 401 -21.72 9.96 5.21
N GLU A 402 -21.65 10.81 6.24
CA GLU A 402 -22.32 12.11 6.31
C GLU A 402 -21.87 13.12 5.23
N PHE A 403 -20.74 12.87 4.58
CA PHE A 403 -20.18 13.75 3.55
C PHE A 403 -20.34 13.22 2.13
N GLU A 404 -20.81 11.98 1.95
CA GLU A 404 -20.94 11.35 0.64
C GLU A 404 -21.73 12.24 -0.33
N GLU A 405 -22.99 12.54 0.00
CA GLU A 405 -23.85 13.39 -0.84
C GLU A 405 -23.33 14.83 -0.93
N LYS A 406 -22.92 15.42 0.21
CA LYS A 406 -22.47 16.83 0.29
C LYS A 406 -21.23 17.12 -0.56
N SER A 407 -20.37 16.12 -0.73
CA SER A 407 -19.11 16.27 -1.46
C SER A 407 -19.23 15.97 -2.95
N ARG A 408 -20.31 15.29 -3.39
CA ARG A 408 -20.39 14.70 -4.72
C ARG A 408 -20.30 15.73 -5.83
N GLU A 409 -21.20 16.70 -5.84
CA GLU A 409 -21.22 17.75 -6.87
C GLU A 409 -19.94 18.62 -6.83
N PRO A 410 -19.48 19.14 -5.67
CA PRO A 410 -18.21 19.88 -5.60
C PRO A 410 -17.00 19.07 -6.08
N ALA A 411 -16.90 17.79 -5.71
CA ALA A 411 -15.80 16.93 -6.13
C ALA A 411 -15.83 16.66 -7.64
N LEU A 412 -16.99 16.42 -8.24
CA LEU A 412 -17.12 16.24 -9.68
C LEU A 412 -16.76 17.51 -10.46
N LYS A 413 -17.18 18.68 -9.97
CA LYS A 413 -16.80 19.97 -10.56
C LYS A 413 -15.29 20.19 -10.51
N GLN A 414 -14.66 19.95 -9.37
CA GLN A 414 -13.22 20.09 -9.23
C GLN A 414 -12.45 19.04 -10.04
N ALA A 415 -12.97 17.82 -10.19
CA ALA A 415 -12.36 16.80 -11.06
C ALA A 415 -12.28 17.27 -12.52
N GLU A 416 -13.31 17.99 -13.01
CA GLU A 416 -13.31 18.60 -14.34
C GLU A 416 -12.31 19.76 -14.47
N GLU A 417 -12.11 20.54 -13.40
CA GLU A 417 -11.09 21.59 -13.37
C GLU A 417 -9.67 21.00 -13.40
N LEU A 418 -9.43 19.94 -12.62
CA LEU A 418 -8.18 19.18 -12.64
C LEU A 418 -7.93 18.56 -14.03
N ARG A 419 -8.98 18.11 -14.72
CA ARG A 419 -8.88 17.63 -16.11
C ARG A 419 -8.40 18.74 -17.05
N LYS A 420 -8.97 19.95 -16.95
CA LYS A 420 -8.54 21.12 -17.76
C LYS A 420 -7.09 21.52 -17.46
N TYR A 421 -6.71 21.51 -16.19
CA TYR A 421 -5.33 21.74 -15.77
C TYR A 421 -4.35 20.69 -16.35
N ALA A 422 -4.73 19.40 -16.35
CA ALA A 422 -3.91 18.35 -16.95
C ALA A 422 -3.76 18.48 -18.48
N MET A 423 -4.81 18.96 -19.17
CA MET A 423 -4.77 19.21 -20.62
C MET A 423 -3.86 20.38 -21.01
N THR A 424 -3.60 21.31 -20.10
CA THR A 424 -2.79 22.52 -20.33
C THR A 424 -1.34 22.38 -19.88
N GLY A 425 -0.93 21.19 -19.42
CA GLY A 425 0.47 20.88 -19.10
C GLY A 425 0.75 20.59 -17.62
N GLY A 426 -0.27 20.63 -16.76
CA GLY A 426 -0.14 20.31 -15.34
C GLY A 426 0.86 21.22 -14.62
N SER A 427 1.59 20.70 -13.62
CA SER A 427 2.45 21.56 -12.80
C SER A 427 3.67 22.07 -13.54
N GLN A 428 4.09 21.39 -14.61
CA GLN A 428 5.20 21.84 -15.44
C GLN A 428 4.88 23.16 -16.15
N ALA A 429 3.63 23.37 -16.56
CA ALA A 429 3.20 24.59 -17.22
C ALA A 429 2.71 25.66 -16.24
N HIS A 430 2.10 25.26 -15.11
CA HIS A 430 1.32 26.15 -14.27
C HIS A 430 1.67 26.12 -12.78
N GLY A 431 2.57 25.23 -12.35
CA GLY A 431 2.79 24.96 -10.93
C GLY A 431 1.50 24.52 -10.23
N CYS A 432 1.26 24.99 -9.02
CA CYS A 432 0.01 24.75 -8.32
C CYS A 432 -1.18 25.41 -9.05
N PRO A 433 -2.23 24.65 -9.47
CA PRO A 433 -3.42 25.22 -10.09
C PRO A 433 -4.17 26.22 -9.18
N PHE A 434 -3.88 26.21 -7.88
CA PHE A 434 -4.49 27.08 -6.88
C PHE A 434 -3.57 28.22 -6.38
N GLY A 435 -2.29 28.24 -6.80
CA GLY A 435 -1.25 29.11 -6.25
C GLY A 435 -1.16 30.49 -6.91
N LYS A 436 -2.19 31.34 -6.76
CA LYS A 436 -2.03 32.79 -7.01
C LYS A 436 -1.46 33.50 -5.77
N PRO A 437 -0.72 34.63 -5.92
CA PRO A 437 -0.12 35.35 -4.80
C PRO A 437 -1.18 35.82 -3.81
N LEU A 438 -0.80 35.89 -2.52
CA LEU A 438 -1.58 36.16 -1.31
C LEU A 438 -2.55 37.37 -1.30
N LYS A 439 -2.74 38.10 -2.41
CA LYS A 439 -3.74 39.18 -2.53
C LYS A 439 -5.05 38.78 -3.20
N ASP A 440 -5.07 37.71 -3.99
CA ASP A 440 -6.28 37.23 -4.66
C ASP A 440 -6.43 35.73 -4.43
N GLN A 441 -7.01 35.37 -3.28
CA GLN A 441 -7.48 34.00 -3.07
C GLN A 441 -8.45 33.64 -4.19
N SER A 442 -8.14 32.58 -4.93
CA SER A 442 -9.12 31.96 -5.81
C SER A 442 -10.34 31.53 -4.98
N PRO A 443 -11.55 31.48 -5.55
CA PRO A 443 -12.77 31.10 -4.83
C PRO A 443 -12.73 29.71 -4.17
N TRP A 444 -11.67 28.93 -4.36
CA TRP A 444 -11.53 27.52 -3.99
C TRP A 444 -10.81 27.26 -2.66
N TYR A 445 -10.18 28.28 -2.04
CA TYR A 445 -9.69 28.18 -0.64
C TYR A 445 -10.76 28.67 0.36
N ARG A 446 -11.95 29.00 -0.12
CA ARG A 446 -13.12 29.16 0.74
C ARG A 446 -13.71 27.78 0.99
N PRO A 447 -14.16 27.46 2.22
CA PRO A 447 -14.90 26.24 2.47
C PRO A 447 -16.03 26.12 1.44
N PRO A 448 -16.24 24.92 0.85
CA PRO A 448 -17.22 24.75 -0.22
C PRO A 448 -18.61 25.21 0.26
N PRO A 449 -19.49 25.73 -0.63
CA PRO A 449 -20.83 26.14 -0.24
C PRO A 449 -21.55 25.01 0.54
N GLY A 450 -21.97 25.29 1.78
CA GLY A 450 -22.59 24.29 2.67
C GLY A 450 -21.62 23.49 3.56
N ALA A 451 -20.31 23.71 3.48
CA ALA A 451 -19.38 23.31 4.53
C ALA A 451 -19.32 24.42 5.58
N GLU A 452 -20.03 24.25 6.68
CA GLU A 452 -19.80 25.08 7.87
C GLU A 452 -18.33 24.93 8.29
N PRO A 453 -17.57 26.04 8.45
CA PRO A 453 -16.26 25.98 9.06
C PRO A 453 -16.41 25.32 10.42
N VAL A 454 -15.68 24.23 10.68
CA VAL A 454 -15.71 23.60 11.99
C VAL A 454 -15.12 24.60 12.99
N ALA A 455 -15.99 25.13 13.86
CA ALA A 455 -15.68 26.20 14.82
C ALA A 455 -14.36 25.91 15.58
N ALA A 456 -13.61 27.01 15.81
CA ALA A 456 -12.21 27.06 16.25
C ALA A 456 -11.84 25.94 17.21
#